data_AF-A0AAN8LXS2-F1
#
_entry.id   AF-A0AAN8LXS2-F1
#
_cell.length_a   1.000
_cell.length_b   1.000
_cell.length_c   1.000
_cell.angle_alpha   90.00
_cell.angle_beta   90.00
_cell.angle_gamma   90.00
#
_symmetry.space_group_name_H-M   'P 1'
#
loop_
_entity.id
_entity.type
_entity.pdbx_description
1 polymer ?
#
loop_
_entity_poly.entity_id
_entity_poly.type
_entity_poly.pdbx_seq_one_letter_code
_entity_poly.pdbx_strand_id
1 'polypeptide(L)'
;MNYNYPMTNTRSKPGLGLVEGEESSFESTRSISGNSGESPHSDKGLASVSQRGMDDMGESMMMTPEEKLTQYDSRAQAFADTQQFDACIQDVVRCVALTRLVYGDGHLKLAQAHVRLAKAYLQFKGWAVQAQEHSARASDLLPFCTPSSTSREDRVHILTCLLNIYLTQGRASLLLAKYPTSVFQQCMHNHNL
;
A
#
# COMPACT_ATOMS: atom_id res chain seq x y z
N MET A 1 -25.55 -15.01 45.70
CA MET A 1 -26.22 -13.68 45.69
C MET A 1 -25.58 -12.78 46.74
N ASN A 2 -25.49 -11.48 46.41
CA ASN A 2 -25.08 -10.32 47.20
C ASN A 2 -23.59 -10.18 47.58
N TYR A 3 -22.91 -9.30 46.84
CA TYR A 3 -22.09 -8.26 47.45
C TYR A 3 -22.37 -6.92 46.75
N ASN A 4 -22.77 -5.93 47.56
CA ASN A 4 -23.00 -4.53 47.20
C ASN A 4 -21.72 -3.71 47.47
N TYR A 5 -21.29 -2.94 46.45
CA TYR A 5 -20.79 -1.54 46.41
C TYR A 5 -19.69 -1.05 47.39
N PRO A 6 -18.75 -0.14 47.00
CA PRO A 6 -19.13 1.23 46.58
C PRO A 6 -18.26 1.97 45.54
N MET A 7 -18.91 2.96 44.91
CA MET A 7 -18.33 4.11 44.21
C MET A 7 -17.54 5.00 45.16
N THR A 8 -16.38 5.50 44.73
CA THR A 8 -15.68 6.62 45.38
C THR A 8 -15.49 7.76 44.37
N ASN A 9 -16.08 8.91 44.72
CA ASN A 9 -15.89 10.21 44.07
C ASN A 9 -15.18 11.11 45.08
N THR A 10 -13.99 11.64 44.73
CA THR A 10 -13.41 12.82 45.40
C THR A 10 -12.47 13.59 44.47
N ARG A 11 -12.98 14.73 43.96
CA ARG A 11 -12.47 16.11 44.10
C ARG A 11 -10.97 16.41 43.80
N SER A 12 -10.72 17.28 42.81
CA SER A 12 -10.18 18.66 42.98
C SER A 12 -9.56 19.25 41.70
N LYS A 13 -9.99 20.47 41.35
CA LYS A 13 -9.33 21.41 40.42
C LYS A 13 -8.12 22.07 41.09
N PRO A 14 -7.12 22.52 40.30
CA PRO A 14 -6.95 23.95 39.99
C PRO A 14 -6.62 24.12 38.49
N GLY A 15 -6.63 25.27 37.80
CA GLY A 15 -6.78 26.69 38.10
C GLY A 15 -6.25 27.45 36.87
N LEU A 16 -7.10 28.31 36.29
CA LEU A 16 -6.84 29.51 35.48
C LEU A 16 -5.77 29.52 34.36
N GLY A 17 -6.22 29.87 33.14
CA GLY A 17 -5.42 30.44 32.06
C GLY A 17 -6.33 30.93 30.92
N LEU A 18 -6.70 32.22 30.95
CA LEU A 18 -7.23 32.96 29.80
C LEU A 18 -6.11 33.11 28.75
N VAL A 19 -6.40 32.88 27.46
CA VAL A 19 -5.87 33.68 26.33
C VAL A 19 -6.90 33.63 25.17
N GLU A 20 -7.00 34.77 24.49
CA GLU A 20 -7.84 35.25 23.38
C GLU A 20 -7.85 34.32 22.14
N GLY A 21 -8.87 34.35 21.26
CA GLY A 21 -8.97 35.25 20.09
C GLY A 21 -7.91 34.89 19.02
N GLU A 22 -8.13 34.73 17.72
CA GLU A 22 -9.17 35.14 16.76
C GLU A 22 -9.01 34.28 15.48
N GLU A 23 -10.01 34.33 14.61
CA GLU A 23 -9.97 33.79 13.26
C GLU A 23 -9.02 34.57 12.34
N SER A 24 -8.44 33.92 11.33
CA SER A 24 -7.93 34.62 10.14
C SER A 24 -7.74 33.70 8.92
N SER A 25 -8.70 33.81 8.00
CA SER A 25 -8.60 33.94 6.55
C SER A 25 -7.45 33.31 5.75
N PHE A 26 -7.90 32.51 4.78
CA PHE A 26 -7.24 32.16 3.51
C PHE A 26 -6.88 33.43 2.72
N GLU A 27 -5.63 33.53 2.28
CA GLU A 27 -5.21 34.54 1.31
C GLU A 27 -4.82 33.90 -0.03
N SER A 28 -5.51 34.35 -1.08
CA SER A 28 -5.35 33.96 -2.47
C SER A 28 -4.45 34.99 -3.15
N THR A 29 -3.26 34.59 -3.60
CA THR A 29 -2.41 35.46 -4.42
C THR A 29 -2.53 35.07 -5.89
N ARG A 30 -3.21 35.93 -6.66
CA ARG A 30 -3.20 35.95 -8.13
C ARG A 30 -2.42 37.19 -8.56
N SER A 31 -1.34 37.01 -9.31
CA SER A 31 -0.53 38.10 -9.86
C SER A 31 -0.55 38.04 -11.38
N ILE A 32 -0.85 39.18 -12.00
CA ILE A 32 -0.87 39.44 -13.46
C ILE A 32 0.40 40.20 -13.85
N SER A 33 1.04 39.80 -14.95
CA SER A 33 1.73 40.66 -15.94
C SER A 33 2.12 39.76 -17.13
N GLY A 34 1.81 39.99 -18.41
CA GLY A 34 1.63 41.22 -19.15
C GLY A 34 2.89 41.50 -19.98
N ASN A 35 3.00 40.97 -21.21
CA ASN A 35 3.61 41.70 -22.34
C ASN A 35 3.34 41.03 -23.70
N SER A 36 2.97 41.87 -24.67
CA SER A 36 2.75 41.56 -26.09
C SER A 36 4.01 41.89 -26.92
N GLY A 37 4.26 41.14 -27.99
CA GLY A 37 5.31 41.42 -28.97
C GLY A 37 5.26 40.43 -30.14
N GLU A 38 5.35 40.95 -31.35
CA GLU A 38 4.97 40.36 -32.64
C GLU A 38 6.00 39.38 -33.25
N SER A 39 5.50 38.56 -34.20
CA SER A 39 6.19 37.70 -35.20
C SER A 39 7.27 38.44 -36.04
N PRO A 40 8.26 37.78 -36.73
CA PRO A 40 7.98 36.79 -37.80
C PRO A 40 9.04 35.71 -38.16
N HIS A 41 8.56 34.67 -38.88
CA HIS A 41 9.17 33.88 -39.98
C HIS A 41 10.55 33.17 -39.85
N SER A 42 10.52 31.82 -39.99
CA SER A 42 11.22 31.00 -41.02
C SER A 42 11.98 29.74 -40.53
N ASP A 43 11.55 28.62 -41.13
CA ASP A 43 12.26 27.41 -41.59
C ASP A 43 12.90 26.37 -40.63
N LYS A 44 12.26 25.18 -40.66
CA LYS A 44 12.80 23.82 -40.91
C LYS A 44 13.90 23.27 -40.00
N GLY A 45 13.55 22.16 -39.34
CA GLY A 45 14.51 21.10 -39.07
C GLY A 45 14.11 20.12 -37.96
N LEU A 46 13.65 18.94 -38.38
CA LEU A 46 13.97 17.64 -37.77
C LEU A 46 13.64 17.45 -36.28
N ALA A 47 12.61 16.65 -36.00
CA ALA A 47 12.79 15.34 -35.38
C ALA A 47 11.42 14.69 -35.14
N SER A 48 11.28 13.48 -35.67
CA SER A 48 10.28 12.48 -35.35
C SER A 48 9.82 12.52 -33.89
N VAL A 49 8.62 13.06 -33.65
CA VAL A 49 7.89 12.85 -32.41
C VAL A 49 7.47 11.38 -32.38
N SER A 50 8.03 10.69 -31.39
CA SER A 50 7.75 9.31 -31.02
C SER A 50 6.24 9.07 -30.87
N GLN A 51 5.63 8.43 -31.87
CA GLN A 51 4.30 7.83 -31.79
C GLN A 51 4.36 6.52 -30.98
N ARG A 52 4.83 6.55 -29.74
CA ARG A 52 4.80 5.39 -28.81
C ARG A 52 4.18 5.77 -27.47
N GLY A 53 3.05 6.48 -27.51
CA GLY A 53 2.39 6.91 -26.27
C GLY A 53 0.88 7.05 -26.32
N MET A 54 0.23 6.84 -27.47
CA MET A 54 -1.22 7.05 -27.61
C MET A 54 -2.00 5.74 -27.70
N ASP A 55 -1.36 4.66 -28.14
CA ASP A 55 -2.00 3.39 -28.45
C ASP A 55 -2.30 2.57 -27.17
N ASP A 56 -1.36 2.58 -26.21
CA ASP A 56 -1.47 1.86 -24.92
C ASP A 56 -2.49 2.51 -23.97
N MET A 57 -2.66 3.84 -24.05
CA MET A 57 -3.58 4.58 -23.18
C MET A 57 -5.04 4.31 -23.56
N GLY A 58 -5.31 4.08 -24.86
CA GLY A 58 -6.65 3.77 -25.38
C GLY A 58 -7.14 2.38 -24.99
N GLU A 59 -6.27 1.36 -25.02
CA GLU A 59 -6.60 0.01 -24.56
C GLU A 59 -6.81 -0.04 -23.04
N SER A 60 -5.98 0.67 -22.27
CA SER A 60 -6.12 0.78 -20.80
C SER A 60 -7.40 1.51 -20.38
N MET A 61 -7.94 2.42 -21.20
CA MET A 61 -9.17 3.16 -20.86
C MET A 61 -10.45 2.32 -21.02
N MET A 62 -10.37 1.20 -21.75
CA MET A 62 -11.50 0.29 -22.02
C MET A 62 -11.55 -0.94 -21.11
N MET A 63 -10.48 -1.25 -20.35
CA MET A 63 -10.45 -2.43 -19.48
C MET A 63 -11.15 -2.19 -18.13
N THR A 64 -11.89 -3.21 -17.70
CA THR A 64 -12.45 -3.31 -16.35
C THR A 64 -11.34 -3.48 -15.29
N PRO A 65 -11.58 -3.09 -14.03
CA PRO A 65 -10.64 -3.32 -12.93
C PRO A 65 -10.21 -4.79 -12.75
N GLU A 66 -11.12 -5.73 -13.02
CA GLU A 66 -10.90 -7.17 -12.96
C GLU A 66 -9.95 -7.65 -14.06
N GLU A 67 -10.11 -7.15 -15.29
CA GLU A 67 -9.21 -7.43 -16.40
C GLU A 67 -7.81 -6.87 -16.13
N LYS A 68 -7.72 -5.64 -15.64
CA LYS A 68 -6.43 -5.05 -15.24
C LYS A 68 -5.76 -5.83 -14.13
N LEU A 69 -6.52 -6.30 -13.14
CA LEU A 69 -5.99 -7.15 -12.07
C LEU A 69 -5.38 -8.45 -12.64
N THR A 70 -6.08 -9.09 -13.57
CA THR A 70 -5.59 -10.31 -14.24
C THR A 70 -4.35 -10.03 -15.10
N GLN A 71 -4.30 -8.89 -15.78
CA GLN A 71 -3.14 -8.46 -16.57
C GLN A 71 -1.91 -8.30 -15.67
N TYR A 72 -2.00 -7.53 -14.58
CA TYR A 72 -0.87 -7.35 -13.67
C TYR A 72 -0.47 -8.65 -12.96
N ASP A 73 -1.40 -9.55 -12.68
CA ASP A 73 -1.09 -10.88 -12.15
C ASP A 73 -0.23 -11.69 -13.13
N SER A 74 -0.62 -11.74 -14.40
CA SER A 74 0.14 -12.47 -15.43
C SER A 74 1.52 -11.84 -15.67
N ARG A 75 1.60 -10.51 -15.67
CA ARG A 75 2.85 -9.77 -15.86
C ARG A 75 3.80 -9.93 -14.67
N ALA A 76 3.28 -9.90 -13.45
CA ALA A 76 4.06 -10.17 -12.23
C ALA A 76 4.69 -11.57 -12.28
N GLN A 77 3.94 -12.57 -12.76
CA GLN A 77 4.46 -13.94 -12.92
C GLN A 77 5.56 -14.00 -13.98
N ALA A 78 5.35 -13.40 -15.15
CA ALA A 78 6.38 -13.34 -16.20
C ALA A 78 7.67 -12.64 -15.72
N PHE A 79 7.54 -11.59 -14.90
CA PHE A 79 8.70 -10.94 -14.28
C PHE A 79 9.39 -11.82 -13.24
N ALA A 80 8.64 -12.61 -12.46
CA ALA A 80 9.24 -13.58 -11.54
C ALA A 80 10.05 -14.64 -12.29
N ASP A 81 9.49 -15.16 -13.40
CA ASP A 81 10.12 -16.21 -14.21
C ASP A 81 11.39 -15.71 -14.92
N THR A 82 11.39 -14.44 -15.34
CA THR A 82 12.56 -13.76 -15.94
C THR A 82 13.50 -13.12 -14.90
N GLN A 83 13.26 -13.35 -13.61
CA GLN A 83 14.04 -12.81 -12.48
C GLN A 83 14.10 -11.27 -12.42
N GLN A 84 13.15 -10.58 -13.05
CA GLN A 84 12.98 -9.14 -12.97
C GLN A 84 12.23 -8.75 -11.69
N PHE A 85 12.88 -8.97 -10.54
CA PHE A 85 12.21 -8.92 -9.25
C PHE A 85 11.63 -7.56 -8.85
N ASP A 86 12.28 -6.46 -9.23
CA ASP A 86 11.74 -5.12 -8.98
C ASP A 86 10.44 -4.87 -9.72
N ALA A 87 10.39 -5.23 -11.01
CA ALA A 87 9.19 -5.11 -11.82
C ALA A 87 8.07 -6.04 -11.32
N CYS A 88 8.44 -7.28 -10.92
CA CYS A 88 7.53 -8.22 -10.29
C CYS A 88 6.88 -7.62 -9.04
N ILE A 89 7.68 -7.10 -8.09
CA ILE A 89 7.18 -6.51 -6.85
C ILE A 89 6.26 -5.32 -7.15
N GLN A 90 6.63 -4.45 -8.08
CA GLN A 90 5.78 -3.31 -8.47
C GLN A 90 4.42 -3.78 -8.97
N ASP A 91 4.36 -4.82 -9.80
CA ASP A 91 3.08 -5.37 -10.25
C ASP A 91 2.30 -6.04 -9.12
N VAL A 92 2.96 -6.79 -8.24
CA VAL A 92 2.29 -7.37 -7.07
C VAL A 92 1.68 -6.29 -6.17
N VAL A 93 2.35 -5.12 -6.00
CA VAL A 93 1.78 -3.96 -5.29
C VAL A 93 0.54 -3.44 -6.01
N ARG A 94 0.57 -3.29 -7.34
CA ARG A 94 -0.60 -2.89 -8.13
C ARG A 94 -1.75 -3.88 -7.96
N CYS A 95 -1.46 -5.19 -7.94
CA CYS A 95 -2.46 -6.22 -7.70
C CYS A 95 -3.12 -6.09 -6.33
N VAL A 96 -2.37 -5.78 -5.26
CA VAL A 96 -2.94 -5.53 -3.92
C VAL A 96 -3.93 -4.36 -3.96
N ALA A 97 -3.52 -3.24 -4.56
CA ALA A 97 -4.37 -2.06 -4.67
C ALA A 97 -5.64 -2.34 -5.49
N LEU A 98 -5.51 -2.98 -6.65
CA LEU A 98 -6.66 -3.33 -7.50
C LEU A 98 -7.57 -4.37 -6.85
N THR A 99 -7.03 -5.36 -6.14
CA THR A 99 -7.83 -6.34 -5.39
C THR A 99 -8.71 -5.65 -4.36
N ARG A 100 -8.19 -4.63 -3.67
CA ARG A 100 -8.98 -3.82 -2.74
C ARG A 100 -10.11 -3.08 -3.44
N LEU A 101 -9.86 -2.50 -4.62
CA LEU A 101 -10.87 -1.78 -5.40
C LEU A 101 -11.96 -2.71 -5.94
N VAL A 102 -11.59 -3.90 -6.41
CA VAL A 102 -12.49 -4.88 -7.01
C VAL A 102 -13.37 -5.57 -5.96
N TYR A 103 -12.77 -6.04 -4.86
CA TYR A 103 -13.46 -6.91 -3.91
C TYR A 103 -13.76 -6.26 -2.56
N GLY A 104 -13.10 -5.15 -2.22
CA GLY A 104 -13.20 -4.51 -0.92
C GLY A 104 -12.40 -5.19 0.20
N ASP A 105 -12.46 -4.59 1.38
CA ASP A 105 -11.66 -5.00 2.55
C ASP A 105 -12.17 -6.30 3.23
N GLY A 106 -13.41 -6.71 2.98
CA GLY A 106 -14.02 -7.92 3.56
C GLY A 106 -13.75 -9.22 2.80
N HIS A 107 -12.96 -9.18 1.72
CA HIS A 107 -12.80 -10.32 0.82
C HIS A 107 -11.46 -11.03 0.99
N LEU A 108 -11.47 -12.38 1.04
CA LEU A 108 -10.27 -13.21 1.26
C LEU A 108 -9.15 -12.94 0.26
N LYS A 109 -9.50 -12.64 -1.00
CA LYS A 109 -8.54 -12.28 -2.05
C LYS A 109 -7.61 -11.13 -1.65
N LEU A 110 -8.09 -10.15 -0.87
CA LEU A 110 -7.24 -9.05 -0.43
C LEU A 110 -6.17 -9.55 0.56
N ALA A 111 -6.54 -10.39 1.53
CA ALA A 111 -5.58 -11.03 2.42
C ALA A 111 -4.55 -11.88 1.64
N GLN A 112 -5.00 -12.65 0.65
CA GLN A 112 -4.12 -13.45 -0.22
C GLN A 112 -3.14 -12.58 -1.02
N ALA A 113 -3.59 -11.43 -1.54
CA ALA A 113 -2.74 -10.49 -2.26
C ALA A 113 -1.67 -9.89 -1.32
N HIS A 114 -2.04 -9.49 -0.10
CA HIS A 114 -1.10 -9.02 0.92
C HIS A 114 -0.04 -10.09 1.28
N VAL A 115 -0.46 -11.34 1.43
CA VAL A 115 0.47 -12.47 1.66
C VAL A 115 1.40 -12.67 0.47
N ARG A 116 0.90 -12.58 -0.76
CA ARG A 116 1.72 -12.70 -1.96
C ARG A 116 2.79 -11.62 -2.00
N LEU A 117 2.43 -10.38 -1.68
CA LEU A 117 3.36 -9.26 -1.61
C LEU A 117 4.42 -9.46 -0.51
N ALA A 118 3.99 -9.89 0.68
CA ALA A 118 4.90 -10.19 1.79
C ALA A 118 5.92 -11.27 1.41
N LYS A 119 5.47 -12.34 0.72
CA LYS A 119 6.35 -13.39 0.20
C LYS A 119 7.34 -12.86 -0.83
N ALA A 120 6.89 -12.02 -1.76
CA ALA A 120 7.76 -11.40 -2.77
C ALA A 120 8.86 -10.54 -2.13
N TYR A 121 8.51 -9.74 -1.11
CA TYR A 121 9.50 -8.94 -0.38
C TYR A 121 10.56 -9.79 0.32
N LEU A 122 10.18 -10.90 0.97
CA LEU A 122 11.16 -11.81 1.56
C LEU A 122 12.00 -12.52 0.51
N GLN A 123 11.35 -13.13 -0.47
CA GLN A 123 11.99 -14.05 -1.40
C GLN A 123 12.98 -13.33 -2.31
N PHE A 124 12.61 -12.15 -2.80
CA PHE A 124 13.40 -11.48 -3.83
C PHE A 124 14.31 -10.37 -3.29
N LYS A 125 13.95 -9.76 -2.15
CA LYS A 125 14.68 -8.61 -1.60
C LYS A 125 15.22 -8.82 -0.18
N GLY A 126 14.75 -9.85 0.53
CA GLY A 126 15.08 -10.04 1.94
C GLY A 126 14.50 -8.95 2.86
N TRP A 127 13.50 -8.21 2.38
CA TRP A 127 12.90 -7.08 3.08
C TRP A 127 11.94 -7.54 4.17
N ALA A 128 12.51 -7.94 5.30
CA ALA A 128 11.78 -8.60 6.37
C ALA A 128 10.78 -7.70 7.10
N VAL A 129 11.09 -6.41 7.28
CA VAL A 129 10.16 -5.45 7.91
C VAL A 129 8.89 -5.28 7.07
N GLN A 130 9.05 -5.05 5.76
CA GLN A 130 7.93 -4.88 4.84
C GLN A 130 7.09 -6.16 4.74
N ALA A 131 7.74 -7.33 4.71
CA ALA A 131 7.03 -8.59 4.73
C ALA A 131 6.22 -8.80 6.02
N GLN A 132 6.76 -8.40 7.17
CA GLN A 132 6.06 -8.47 8.44
C GLN A 132 4.82 -7.56 8.44
N GLU A 133 4.96 -6.33 7.94
CA GLU A 133 3.84 -5.39 7.82
C GLU A 133 2.71 -5.95 6.94
N HIS A 134 3.04 -6.42 5.73
CA HIS A 134 2.02 -6.95 4.82
C HIS A 134 1.40 -8.26 5.30
N SER A 135 2.15 -9.13 5.98
CA SER A 135 1.60 -10.36 6.56
C SER A 135 0.73 -10.09 7.80
N ALA A 136 1.08 -9.10 8.64
CA ALA A 136 0.23 -8.64 9.72
C ALA A 136 -1.09 -8.06 9.19
N ARG A 137 -1.01 -7.19 8.16
CA ARG A 137 -2.20 -6.66 7.47
C ARG A 137 -3.09 -7.77 6.93
N ALA A 138 -2.53 -8.82 6.35
CA ALA A 138 -3.32 -9.97 5.90
C ALA A 138 -4.02 -10.70 7.06
N SER A 139 -3.36 -10.83 8.22
CA SER A 139 -3.94 -11.42 9.42
C SER A 139 -5.13 -10.63 9.94
N ASP A 140 -5.02 -9.29 9.94
CA ASP A 140 -6.09 -8.40 10.39
C ASP A 140 -7.34 -8.44 9.49
N LEU A 141 -7.17 -8.79 8.21
CA LEU A 141 -8.27 -8.90 7.25
C LEU A 141 -9.07 -10.21 7.40
N LEU A 142 -8.46 -11.28 7.90
CA LEU A 142 -9.08 -12.62 7.92
C LEU A 142 -10.38 -12.72 8.74
N PRO A 143 -10.53 -12.08 9.93
CA PRO A 143 -11.79 -12.11 10.67
C PRO A 143 -12.98 -11.58 9.87
N PHE A 144 -12.75 -10.65 8.95
CA PHE A 144 -13.78 -10.07 8.08
C PHE A 144 -14.12 -10.98 6.89
N CYS A 145 -13.24 -11.94 6.56
CA CYS A 145 -13.37 -12.82 5.40
C CYS A 145 -14.14 -14.11 5.69
N THR A 146 -14.49 -14.40 6.96
CA THR A 146 -15.10 -15.67 7.38
C THR A 146 -16.56 -15.50 7.80
N PRO A 147 -17.53 -15.64 6.88
CA PRO A 147 -18.94 -15.72 7.26
C PRO A 147 -19.23 -17.01 8.04
N SER A 148 -20.28 -17.03 8.86
CA SER A 148 -20.66 -18.18 9.70
C SER A 148 -20.97 -19.47 8.91
N SER A 149 -21.14 -19.38 7.58
CA SER A 149 -21.45 -20.48 6.67
C SER A 149 -20.47 -20.54 5.48
N THR A 150 -19.17 -20.65 5.73
CA THR A 150 -18.15 -20.87 4.67
C THR A 150 -18.25 -22.26 4.06
N SER A 151 -18.15 -22.36 2.72
CA SER A 151 -18.05 -23.64 2.02
C SER A 151 -16.78 -24.40 2.41
N ARG A 152 -16.70 -25.70 2.08
CA ARG A 152 -15.50 -26.51 2.35
C ARG A 152 -14.30 -25.95 1.58
N GLU A 153 -14.52 -25.51 0.35
CA GLU A 153 -13.54 -24.91 -0.54
C GLU A 153 -12.98 -23.61 0.06
N ASP A 154 -13.86 -22.72 0.55
CA ASP A 154 -13.44 -21.47 1.21
C ASP A 154 -12.55 -21.75 2.42
N ARG A 155 -12.89 -22.76 3.21
CA ARG A 155 -12.07 -23.16 4.37
C ARG A 155 -10.66 -23.59 3.97
N VAL A 156 -10.50 -24.29 2.85
CA VAL A 156 -9.16 -24.66 2.33
C VAL A 156 -8.38 -23.41 1.93
N HIS A 157 -9.03 -22.44 1.27
CA HIS A 157 -8.39 -21.19 0.89
C HIS A 157 -8.00 -20.34 2.10
N ILE A 158 -8.85 -20.27 3.13
CA ILE A 158 -8.57 -19.57 4.39
C ILE A 158 -7.40 -20.21 5.12
N LEU A 159 -7.41 -21.54 5.29
CA LEU A 159 -6.34 -22.27 5.95
C LEU A 159 -5.01 -22.13 5.20
N THR A 160 -5.06 -22.18 3.87
CA THR A 160 -3.88 -21.95 3.03
C THR A 160 -3.34 -20.53 3.20
N CYS A 161 -4.22 -19.53 3.30
CA CYS A 161 -3.84 -18.14 3.55
C CYS A 161 -3.15 -18.00 4.93
N LEU A 162 -3.78 -18.53 5.99
CA LEU A 162 -3.23 -18.56 7.35
C LEU A 162 -1.85 -19.20 7.42
N LEU A 163 -1.70 -20.38 6.80
CA LEU A 163 -0.41 -21.07 6.74
C LEU A 163 0.68 -20.19 6.11
N ASN A 164 0.36 -19.54 4.99
CA ASN A 164 1.31 -18.65 4.34
C ASN A 164 1.61 -17.39 5.17
N ILE A 165 0.63 -16.84 5.91
CA ILE A 165 0.86 -15.71 6.83
C ILE A 165 1.89 -16.11 7.89
N TYR A 166 1.64 -17.18 8.63
CA TYR A 166 2.52 -17.59 9.73
C TYR A 166 3.91 -18.02 9.24
N LEU A 167 3.98 -18.69 8.10
CA LEU A 167 5.28 -19.04 7.49
C LEU A 167 6.06 -17.78 7.09
N THR A 168 5.39 -16.78 6.54
CA THR A 168 6.01 -15.51 6.14
C THR A 168 6.47 -14.72 7.37
N GLN A 169 5.63 -14.61 8.40
CA GLN A 169 5.96 -13.97 9.68
C GLN A 169 7.15 -14.65 10.35
N GLY A 170 7.15 -15.99 10.43
CA GLY A 170 8.27 -16.74 11.01
C GLY A 170 9.59 -16.49 10.27
N ARG A 171 9.57 -16.53 8.94
CA ARG A 171 10.76 -16.24 8.12
C ARG A 171 11.23 -14.79 8.28
N ALA A 172 10.32 -13.83 8.30
CA ALA A 172 10.63 -12.42 8.54
C ALA A 172 11.26 -12.22 9.92
N SER A 173 10.66 -12.76 10.98
CA SER A 173 11.18 -12.69 12.35
C SER A 173 12.58 -13.29 12.49
N LEU A 174 12.85 -14.43 11.84
CA LEU A 174 14.18 -15.04 11.83
C LEU A 174 15.23 -14.14 11.15
N LEU A 175 14.87 -13.51 10.03
CA LEU A 175 15.76 -12.56 9.35
C LEU A 175 16.02 -11.30 10.19
N LEU A 176 14.98 -10.77 10.84
CA LEU A 176 15.10 -9.60 11.73
C LEU A 176 15.90 -9.92 13.00
N ALA A 177 15.77 -11.13 13.55
CA ALA A 177 16.57 -11.57 14.68
C ALA A 177 18.05 -11.77 14.30
N LYS A 178 18.32 -12.22 13.07
CA LYS A 178 19.69 -12.36 12.54
C LYS A 178 20.35 -11.02 12.25
N TYR A 179 19.56 -10.02 11.85
CA TYR A 179 20.03 -8.66 11.55
C TYR A 179 19.21 -7.67 12.37
N PRO A 180 19.47 -7.55 13.69
CA PRO A 180 18.74 -6.63 14.54
C PRO A 180 18.74 -5.24 13.88
N THR A 181 17.58 -4.61 13.92
CA THR A 181 17.21 -3.37 13.20
C THR A 181 18.12 -2.16 13.45
N SER A 182 19.13 -2.30 14.33
CA SER A 182 20.19 -1.31 14.55
C SER A 182 21.02 -1.00 13.30
N VAL A 183 21.14 -1.92 12.33
CA VAL A 183 21.92 -1.67 11.10
C VAL A 183 21.17 -0.79 10.09
N PHE A 184 19.83 -0.84 10.04
CA PHE A 184 19.04 -0.03 9.11
C PHE A 184 18.72 1.37 9.62
N GLN A 185 18.61 1.56 10.94
CA GLN A 185 18.46 2.89 11.54
C GLN A 185 19.66 3.79 11.18
N GLN A 186 20.87 3.21 11.11
CA GLN A 186 22.10 3.94 10.78
C GLN A 186 22.13 4.42 9.31
N CYS A 187 21.58 3.66 8.36
CA CYS A 187 21.59 4.05 6.93
C CYS A 187 20.53 5.10 6.60
N MET A 188 19.35 5.07 7.23
CA MET A 188 18.31 6.08 7.01
C MET A 188 18.63 7.43 7.69
N HIS A 189 19.47 7.43 8.73
CA HIS A 189 19.88 8.67 9.41
C HIS A 189 21.07 9.37 8.74
N ASN A 190 21.87 8.69 7.90
CA ASN A 190 23.06 9.25 7.24
C ASN A 190 22.78 9.87 5.85
N HIS A 191 21.53 9.94 5.41
CA HIS A 191 21.15 10.55 4.13
C HIS A 191 20.45 11.92 4.26
N ASN A 192 20.46 12.52 5.46
CA ASN A 192 19.95 13.87 5.75
C ASN A 192 21.04 14.80 6.32
N LEU A 193 22.24 14.78 5.73
CA LEU A 193 23.29 15.78 5.96
C LEU A 193 23.88 16.23 4.62
#